data_AF-A0A1J5H0T8-F1
#
_entry.id   AF-A0A1J5H0T8-F1
#
_cell.length_a   1.000
_cell.length_b   1.000
_cell.length_c   1.000
_cell.angle_alpha   90.00
_cell.angle_beta   90.00
_cell.angle_gamma   90.00
#
_symmetry.space_group_name_H-M   'P 1'
#
loop_
_entity.id
_entity.type
_entity.pdbx_description
1 polymer ?
#
loop_
_entity_poly.entity_id
_entity_poly.type
_entity_poly.pdbx_seq_one_letter_code
_entity_poly.pdbx_strand_id
1 'polypeptide(L)'
;MRLIYIKIATATFGIAFIFLVTSWYVHEAESDMTTQVKLLIADQTDTLSSIAEIMDRDGIDAVVSQVIKDCAQSDRERFDTLLGNLATLSSSQLVEVERLFASCGNFYAERKAVMLMRLAREYEVYVSYVDLLSRFDSRTKTVTYPVDSWKALVDLEASRSQLALKLVEIQHDIITELRNGATISSEAIKTQITRANEVKETLTYTGEQIDRLRESIINL
;
A
#
# COMPACT_ATOMS: atom_id res chain seq x y z
N MET A 1 -44.93 20.88 -57.55
CA MET A 1 -44.88 21.26 -56.12
C MET A 1 -45.03 20.05 -55.18
N ARG A 2 -46.09 19.21 -55.29
CA ARG A 2 -46.28 18.01 -54.43
C ARG A 2 -45.12 17.01 -54.43
N LEU A 3 -44.52 16.72 -55.58
CA LEU A 3 -43.38 15.80 -55.71
C LEU A 3 -42.12 16.28 -54.97
N ILE A 4 -41.89 17.60 -54.88
CA ILE A 4 -40.75 18.16 -54.14
C ILE A 4 -40.98 18.02 -52.63
N TYR A 5 -42.21 18.25 -52.16
CA TYR A 5 -42.56 18.12 -50.75
C TYR A 5 -42.42 16.67 -50.24
N ILE A 6 -42.83 15.69 -51.06
CA ILE A 6 -42.68 14.25 -50.72
C ILE A 6 -41.19 13.89 -50.58
N LYS A 7 -40.34 14.33 -51.51
CA LYS A 7 -38.89 14.04 -51.46
C LYS A 7 -38.21 14.66 -50.23
N ILE A 8 -38.60 15.89 -49.85
CA ILE A 8 -38.08 16.55 -48.65
C ILE A 8 -38.54 15.81 -47.39
N ALA A 9 -39.82 15.43 -47.31
CA ALA A 9 -40.37 14.70 -46.16
C ALA A 9 -39.73 13.31 -45.96
N THR A 10 -39.41 12.59 -47.05
CA THR A 10 -38.71 11.30 -46.94
C THR A 10 -37.26 11.46 -46.48
N ALA A 11 -36.58 12.53 -46.91
CA ALA A 11 -35.20 12.79 -46.51
C ALA A 11 -35.10 13.19 -45.04
N THR A 12 -36.01 14.03 -44.54
CA THR A 12 -36.04 14.43 -43.13
C THR A 12 -36.35 13.25 -42.21
N PHE A 13 -37.29 12.37 -42.61
CA PHE A 13 -37.60 11.16 -41.84
C PHE A 13 -36.40 10.20 -41.76
N GLY A 14 -35.69 10.01 -42.89
CA GLY A 14 -34.48 9.18 -42.91
C GLY A 14 -33.40 9.70 -41.96
N ILE A 15 -33.17 11.01 -41.95
CA ILE A 15 -32.20 11.66 -41.04
C ILE A 15 -32.63 11.47 -39.58
N ALA A 16 -33.90 11.76 -39.26
CA ALA A 16 -34.42 11.60 -37.89
C ALA A 16 -34.32 10.15 -37.40
N PHE A 17 -34.62 9.18 -38.26
CA PHE A 17 -34.49 7.76 -37.92
C PHE A 17 -33.03 7.37 -37.63
N ILE A 18 -32.07 7.82 -38.45
CA ILE A 18 -30.65 7.59 -38.19
C ILE A 18 -30.24 8.18 -36.84
N PHE A 19 -30.63 9.43 -36.55
CA PHE A 19 -30.34 10.07 -35.27
C PHE A 19 -30.90 9.28 -34.08
N LEU A 20 -32.13 8.76 -34.19
CA LEU A 20 -32.74 7.95 -33.13
C LEU A 20 -31.98 6.63 -32.93
N VAL A 21 -31.63 5.91 -33.99
CA VAL A 21 -30.87 4.65 -33.90
C VAL A 21 -29.48 4.90 -33.33
N THR A 22 -28.77 5.94 -33.80
CA THR A 22 -27.45 6.29 -33.25
C THR A 22 -27.53 6.73 -31.79
N SER A 23 -28.55 7.50 -31.41
CA SER A 23 -28.74 7.95 -30.03
C SER A 23 -29.04 6.77 -29.10
N TRP A 24 -29.87 5.82 -29.54
CA TRP A 24 -30.17 4.60 -28.79
C TRP A 24 -28.92 3.72 -28.63
N TYR A 25 -28.16 3.52 -29.71
CA TYR A 25 -26.91 2.76 -29.67
C TYR A 25 -25.87 3.38 -28.73
N VAL A 26 -25.69 4.71 -28.78
CA VAL A 26 -24.78 5.43 -27.87
C VAL A 26 -25.21 5.26 -26.42
N HIS A 27 -26.51 5.32 -26.12
CA HIS A 27 -27.02 5.15 -24.77
C HIS A 27 -26.78 3.73 -24.22
N GLU A 28 -27.01 2.70 -25.04
CA GLU A 28 -26.74 1.31 -24.67
C GLU A 28 -25.24 1.08 -24.42
N ALA A 29 -24.39 1.59 -25.31
CA ALA A 29 -22.94 1.48 -25.18
C ALA A 29 -22.40 2.20 -23.93
N GLU A 30 -22.92 3.37 -23.60
CA GLU A 30 -22.56 4.12 -22.38
C GLU A 30 -22.95 3.35 -21.11
N SER A 31 -24.13 2.71 -21.11
CA SER A 31 -24.61 1.89 -19.99
C SER A 31 -23.74 0.65 -19.76
N ASP A 32 -23.35 -0.04 -20.84
CA ASP A 32 -22.46 -1.19 -20.79
C ASP A 32 -21.06 -0.81 -20.27
N MET A 33 -20.46 0.26 -20.81
CA MET A 33 -19.17 0.77 -20.33
C MET A 33 -19.21 1.16 -18.86
N THR A 34 -20.27 1.84 -18.41
CA THR A 34 -20.45 2.23 -17.00
C THR A 34 -20.48 1.00 -16.09
N THR A 35 -21.15 -0.06 -16.52
CA THR A 35 -21.25 -1.32 -15.78
C THR A 35 -19.90 -2.02 -15.70
N GLN A 36 -19.17 -2.09 -16.83
CA GLN A 36 -17.83 -2.67 -16.86
C GLN A 36 -16.85 -1.93 -15.94
N VAL A 37 -16.85 -0.59 -15.95
CA VAL A 37 -15.98 0.19 -15.05
C VAL A 37 -16.36 -0.01 -13.59
N LYS A 38 -17.64 -0.12 -13.25
CA LYS A 38 -18.08 -0.46 -11.88
C LYS A 38 -17.56 -1.82 -11.42
N LEU A 39 -17.56 -2.82 -12.31
CA LEU A 39 -16.98 -4.13 -12.01
C LEU A 39 -15.47 -4.05 -11.77
N LEU A 40 -14.74 -3.27 -12.59
CA LEU A 40 -13.30 -3.04 -12.40
C LEU A 40 -13.01 -2.33 -11.07
N ILE A 41 -13.83 -1.36 -10.66
CA ILE A 41 -13.66 -0.70 -9.36
C ILE A 41 -13.89 -1.70 -8.21
N ALA A 42 -14.89 -2.57 -8.32
CA ALA A 42 -15.18 -3.58 -7.31
C ALA A 42 -14.01 -4.58 -7.17
N ASP A 43 -13.54 -5.14 -8.27
CA ASP A 43 -12.38 -6.06 -8.30
C ASP A 43 -11.10 -5.41 -7.75
N GLN A 44 -10.88 -4.14 -8.10
CA GLN A 44 -9.74 -3.39 -7.58
C GLN A 44 -9.88 -3.09 -6.08
N THR A 45 -11.10 -2.88 -5.58
CA THR A 45 -11.37 -2.69 -4.14
C THR A 45 -11.07 -3.97 -3.36
N ASP A 46 -11.45 -5.13 -3.89
CA ASP A 46 -11.15 -6.43 -3.31
C ASP A 46 -9.63 -6.68 -3.29
N THR A 47 -8.93 -6.31 -4.37
CA THR A 47 -7.47 -6.39 -4.46
C THR A 47 -6.80 -5.51 -3.40
N LEU A 48 -7.21 -4.24 -3.28
CA LEU A 48 -6.69 -3.32 -2.27
C LEU A 48 -6.93 -3.83 -0.84
N SER A 49 -8.13 -4.35 -0.58
CA SER A 49 -8.51 -4.92 0.73
C SER A 49 -7.66 -6.13 1.06
N SER A 50 -7.47 -7.06 0.11
CA SER A 50 -6.60 -8.23 0.29
C SER A 50 -5.15 -7.83 0.58
N ILE A 51 -4.60 -6.84 -0.13
CA ILE A 51 -3.25 -6.34 0.13
C ILE A 51 -3.16 -5.72 1.54
N ALA A 52 -4.15 -4.92 1.93
CA ALA A 52 -4.19 -4.28 3.23
C ALA A 52 -4.27 -5.29 4.38
N GLU A 53 -5.05 -6.37 4.24
CA GLU A 53 -5.14 -7.49 5.19
C GLU A 53 -3.82 -8.27 5.29
N ILE A 54 -3.17 -8.55 4.15
CA ILE A 54 -1.87 -9.24 4.15
C ILE A 54 -0.82 -8.38 4.84
N MET A 55 -0.83 -7.06 4.59
CA MET A 55 0.07 -6.12 5.27
C MET A 55 -0.20 -6.02 6.77
N ASP A 56 -1.46 -6.20 7.20
CA ASP A 56 -1.83 -6.15 8.61
C ASP A 56 -1.26 -7.34 9.40
N ARG A 57 -1.43 -8.55 8.87
CA ARG A 57 -1.00 -9.79 9.53
C ARG A 57 0.50 -10.03 9.49
N ASP A 58 1.29 -9.03 9.09
CA ASP A 58 2.67 -9.19 8.67
C ASP A 58 2.81 -10.46 7.79
N GLY A 59 1.93 -10.60 6.78
CA GLY A 59 1.84 -11.73 5.83
C GLY A 59 2.60 -11.49 4.53
N ILE A 60 3.10 -12.55 3.88
CA ILE A 60 3.82 -12.48 2.59
C ILE A 60 2.85 -12.94 1.51
N ASP A 61 2.58 -12.10 0.51
CA ASP A 61 1.97 -12.59 -0.72
C ASP A 61 3.04 -13.27 -1.61
N ALA A 62 2.64 -14.25 -2.41
CA ALA A 62 3.46 -15.02 -3.34
C ALA A 62 4.32 -14.16 -4.29
N VAL A 63 3.89 -12.92 -4.59
CA VAL A 63 4.67 -11.96 -5.39
C VAL A 63 5.88 -11.44 -4.60
N VAL A 64 5.71 -11.15 -3.30
CA VAL A 64 6.78 -10.57 -2.46
C VAL A 64 7.80 -11.63 -2.03
N SER A 65 7.37 -12.88 -1.85
CA SER A 65 8.30 -13.99 -1.57
C SER A 65 9.29 -14.28 -2.70
N GLN A 66 8.98 -13.85 -3.94
CA GLN A 66 9.89 -13.98 -5.08
C GLN A 66 10.94 -12.87 -5.13
N VAL A 67 10.65 -11.71 -4.56
CA VAL A 67 11.52 -10.52 -4.62
C VAL A 67 12.50 -10.49 -3.46
N ILE A 68 12.06 -10.90 -2.27
CA ILE A 68 12.87 -10.80 -1.05
C ILE A 68 13.24 -12.20 -0.57
N LYS A 69 14.54 -12.50 -0.63
CA LYS A 69 15.08 -13.72 -0.07
C LYS A 69 15.07 -13.62 1.44
N ASP A 70 14.30 -14.48 2.10
CA ASP A 70 14.34 -14.59 3.55
C ASP A 70 15.73 -15.04 4.01
N CYS A 71 16.15 -14.57 5.18
CA CYS A 71 17.30 -15.13 5.85
C CYS A 71 17.01 -16.58 6.23
N ALA A 72 18.06 -17.41 6.34
CA ALA A 72 17.87 -18.77 6.81
C ALA A 72 17.32 -18.76 8.24
N GLN A 73 16.37 -19.64 8.54
CA GLN A 73 15.77 -19.75 9.88
C GLN A 73 16.84 -19.88 10.98
N SER A 74 17.91 -20.64 10.71
CA SER A 74 19.05 -20.79 11.62
C SER A 74 19.78 -19.46 11.90
N ASP A 75 19.89 -18.58 10.92
CA ASP A 75 20.53 -17.27 11.08
C ASP A 75 19.65 -16.34 11.92
N ARG A 76 18.33 -16.41 11.76
CA ARG A 76 17.34 -15.69 12.58
C ARG A 76 17.40 -16.10 14.05
N GLU A 77 17.32 -17.40 14.33
CA GLU A 77 17.38 -17.92 15.70
C GLU A 77 18.70 -17.58 16.39
N ARG A 78 19.81 -17.65 15.63
CA ARG A 78 21.14 -17.26 16.10
C ARG A 78 21.20 -15.77 16.40
N PHE A 79 20.66 -14.94 15.53
CA PHE A 79 20.62 -13.49 15.69
C PHE A 79 19.79 -13.09 16.92
N ASP A 80 18.60 -13.64 17.09
CA ASP A 80 17.74 -13.40 18.25
C ASP A 80 18.43 -13.80 19.56
N THR A 81 19.12 -14.94 19.57
CA THR A 81 19.90 -15.41 20.72
C THR A 81 21.01 -14.43 21.09
N LEU A 82 21.72 -13.89 20.09
CA LEU A 82 22.81 -12.93 20.34
C LEU A 82 22.26 -11.57 20.79
N LEU A 83 21.16 -11.08 20.19
CA LEU A 83 20.50 -9.85 20.61
C LEU A 83 20.03 -9.93 22.08
N GLY A 84 19.47 -11.06 22.50
CA GLY A 84 19.06 -11.27 23.90
C GLY A 84 20.21 -11.19 24.90
N ASN A 85 21.46 -11.38 24.44
CA ASN A 85 22.67 -11.38 25.28
C ASN A 85 23.59 -10.17 25.02
N LEU A 86 23.10 -9.11 24.35
CA LEU A 86 23.88 -7.92 23.93
C LEU A 86 24.79 -7.33 25.02
N ALA A 87 24.39 -7.40 26.28
CA ALA A 87 25.14 -6.86 27.42
C ALA A 87 26.41 -7.65 27.81
N THR A 88 26.51 -8.91 27.41
CA THR A 88 27.58 -9.82 27.82
C THR A 88 28.35 -10.41 26.65
N LEU A 89 28.08 -9.95 25.42
CA LEU A 89 28.74 -10.46 24.22
C LEU A 89 30.23 -10.11 24.21
N SER A 90 31.04 -11.08 23.78
CA SER A 90 32.43 -10.84 23.41
C SER A 90 32.53 -10.01 22.12
N SER A 91 33.68 -9.38 21.90
CA SER A 91 33.94 -8.61 20.66
C SER A 91 33.74 -9.45 19.39
N SER A 92 34.12 -10.74 19.41
CA SER A 92 33.87 -11.67 18.28
C SER A 92 32.39 -11.93 18.01
N GLN A 93 31.57 -11.98 19.07
CA GLN A 93 30.12 -12.16 18.95
C GLN A 93 29.43 -10.88 18.49
N LEU A 94 29.95 -9.70 18.83
CA LEU A 94 29.44 -8.42 18.31
C LEU A 94 29.67 -8.29 16.79
N VAL A 95 30.81 -8.78 16.27
CA VAL A 95 31.04 -8.87 14.82
C VAL A 95 30.05 -9.84 14.16
N GLU A 96 29.73 -10.96 14.82
CA GLU A 96 28.71 -11.90 14.34
C GLU A 96 27.32 -11.25 14.31
N VAL A 97 26.95 -10.49 15.36
CA VAL A 97 25.70 -9.71 15.42
C VAL A 97 25.60 -8.74 14.27
N GLU A 98 26.65 -7.96 13.98
CA GLU A 98 26.65 -7.01 12.88
C GLU A 98 26.47 -7.70 11.52
N ARG A 99 27.16 -8.83 11.28
CA ARG A 99 27.01 -9.61 10.05
C ARG A 99 25.59 -10.13 9.89
N LEU A 100 25.01 -10.67 10.96
CA LEU A 100 23.63 -11.18 10.96
C LEU A 100 22.62 -10.04 10.80
N PHE A 101 22.86 -8.90 11.44
CA PHE A 101 22.06 -7.69 11.29
C PHE A 101 22.06 -7.20 9.83
N ALA A 102 23.22 -7.14 9.17
CA ALA A 102 23.30 -6.77 7.76
C ALA A 102 22.56 -7.74 6.83
N SER A 103 22.49 -9.02 7.21
CA SER A 103 21.80 -10.05 6.42
C SER A 103 20.30 -10.18 6.73
N CYS A 104 19.86 -9.85 7.95
CA CYS A 104 18.52 -10.19 8.45
C CYS A 104 17.75 -8.98 9.00
N GLY A 105 18.44 -7.95 9.48
CA GLY A 105 17.85 -6.80 10.17
C GLY A 105 16.95 -5.95 9.28
N ASN A 106 17.27 -5.86 7.98
CA ASN A 106 16.47 -5.10 7.02
C ASN A 106 15.28 -5.88 6.45
N PHE A 107 15.25 -7.21 6.60
CA PHE A 107 14.30 -8.08 5.89
C PHE A 107 12.84 -7.63 6.05
N TYR A 108 12.41 -7.40 7.30
CA TYR A 108 11.02 -6.99 7.57
C TYR A 108 10.70 -5.61 7.01
N ALA A 109 11.65 -4.68 7.06
CA ALA A 109 11.47 -3.32 6.58
C ALA A 109 11.43 -3.26 5.04
N GLU A 110 12.33 -3.98 4.36
CA GLU A 110 12.33 -4.14 2.90
C GLU A 110 11.03 -4.79 2.42
N ARG A 111 10.56 -5.79 3.16
CA ARG A 111 9.31 -6.48 2.85
C ARG A 111 8.08 -5.59 2.98
N LYS A 112 8.00 -4.79 4.05
CA LYS A 112 6.94 -3.79 4.17
C LYS A 112 7.03 -2.75 3.06
N ALA A 113 8.23 -2.32 2.68
CA ALA A 113 8.40 -1.38 1.57
C ALA A 113 7.90 -1.94 0.23
N VAL A 114 8.18 -3.22 -0.08
CA VAL A 114 7.68 -3.84 -1.32
C VAL A 114 6.15 -3.97 -1.31
N MET A 115 5.56 -4.41 -0.19
CA MET A 115 4.11 -4.48 -0.06
C MET A 115 3.45 -3.09 -0.19
N LEU A 116 4.05 -2.07 0.42
CA LEU A 116 3.61 -0.68 0.29
C LEU A 116 3.67 -0.18 -1.15
N MET A 117 4.76 -0.44 -1.87
CA MET A 117 4.87 -0.04 -3.29
C MET A 117 3.75 -0.67 -4.12
N ARG A 118 3.42 -1.93 -3.85
CA ARG A 118 2.29 -2.59 -4.50
C ARG A 118 0.96 -1.94 -4.11
N LEU A 119 0.70 -1.72 -2.82
CA LEU A 119 -0.53 -1.06 -2.37
C LEU A 119 -0.71 0.32 -3.03
N ALA A 120 0.36 1.12 -3.07
CA ALA A 120 0.35 2.44 -3.70
C ALA A 120 0.03 2.37 -5.21
N ARG A 121 0.66 1.42 -5.93
CA ARG A 121 0.37 1.19 -7.35
C ARG A 121 -1.09 0.78 -7.58
N GLU A 122 -1.58 -0.19 -6.81
CA GLU A 122 -2.97 -0.67 -6.94
C GLU A 122 -3.97 0.42 -6.56
N TYR A 123 -3.60 1.34 -5.67
CA TYR A 123 -4.40 2.52 -5.35
C TYR A 123 -4.48 3.50 -6.53
N GLU A 124 -3.38 3.73 -7.26
CA GLU A 124 -3.40 4.59 -8.46
C GLU A 124 -4.30 4.02 -9.56
N VAL A 125 -4.31 2.69 -9.72
CA VAL A 125 -5.23 1.99 -10.65
C VAL A 125 -6.69 2.20 -10.22
N TYR A 126 -6.99 2.04 -8.94
CA TYR A 126 -8.31 2.30 -8.38
C TYR A 126 -8.78 3.74 -8.64
N VAL A 127 -7.93 4.73 -8.37
CA VAL A 127 -8.22 6.15 -8.64
C VAL A 127 -8.51 6.37 -10.11
N SER A 128 -7.74 5.73 -11.00
CA SER A 128 -7.94 5.85 -12.45
C SER A 128 -9.30 5.31 -12.90
N TYR A 129 -9.77 4.20 -12.32
CA TYR A 129 -11.11 3.66 -12.61
C TYR A 129 -12.22 4.56 -12.06
N VAL A 130 -12.06 5.09 -10.85
CA VAL A 130 -13.03 6.04 -10.28
C VAL A 130 -13.12 7.32 -11.10
N ASP A 131 -11.98 7.89 -11.53
CA ASP A 131 -11.94 9.07 -12.42
C ASP A 131 -12.61 8.75 -13.77
N LEU A 132 -12.30 7.60 -14.36
CA LEU A 132 -12.92 7.16 -15.61
C LEU A 132 -14.44 7.07 -15.49
N LEU A 133 -14.95 6.45 -14.41
CA LEU A 133 -16.39 6.34 -14.17
C LEU A 133 -17.04 7.72 -14.02
N SER A 134 -16.37 8.66 -13.34
CA SER A 134 -16.89 10.02 -13.13
C SER A 134 -17.09 10.81 -14.42
N ARG A 135 -16.34 10.46 -15.48
CA ARG A 135 -16.44 11.07 -16.81
C ARG A 135 -17.62 10.53 -17.62
N PHE A 136 -18.01 9.27 -17.40
CA PHE A 136 -19.10 8.62 -18.15
C PHE A 136 -20.46 8.77 -17.47
N ASP A 137 -20.53 8.65 -16.15
CA ASP A 137 -21.81 8.70 -15.45
C ASP A 137 -21.89 9.94 -14.57
N SER A 138 -22.54 11.00 -15.04
CA SER A 138 -22.76 12.22 -14.24
C SER A 138 -23.58 11.99 -12.96
N ARG A 139 -24.24 10.83 -12.83
CA ARG A 139 -24.94 10.37 -11.61
C ARG A 139 -24.01 9.74 -10.58
N THR A 140 -22.74 9.52 -10.89
CA THR A 140 -21.71 9.12 -9.90
C THR A 140 -21.60 10.06 -8.71
N LYS A 141 -22.13 11.28 -8.80
CA LYS A 141 -22.33 12.18 -7.65
C LYS A 141 -23.11 11.56 -6.47
N THR A 142 -23.81 10.45 -6.68
CA THR A 142 -24.59 9.76 -5.63
C THR A 142 -23.85 8.59 -4.97
N VAL A 143 -22.78 8.05 -5.58
CA VAL A 143 -21.99 6.94 -5.03
C VAL A 143 -20.61 7.47 -4.64
N THR A 144 -20.36 7.56 -3.33
CA THR A 144 -19.07 8.02 -2.81
C THR A 144 -18.10 6.86 -2.73
N TYR A 145 -17.13 6.82 -3.64
CA TYR A 145 -15.99 5.92 -3.56
C TYR A 145 -14.98 6.44 -2.51
N PRO A 146 -14.45 5.60 -1.59
CA PRO A 146 -13.58 6.03 -0.49
C PRO A 146 -12.13 6.32 -0.94
N VAL A 147 -11.96 7.13 -1.99
CA VAL A 147 -10.64 7.47 -2.56
C VAL A 147 -9.74 8.13 -1.53
N ASP A 148 -10.26 9.08 -0.76
CA ASP A 148 -9.48 9.79 0.26
C ASP A 148 -9.06 8.87 1.42
N SER A 149 -9.94 7.94 1.81
CA SER A 149 -9.63 6.96 2.85
C SER A 149 -8.53 6.00 2.40
N TRP A 150 -8.60 5.49 1.17
CA TRP A 150 -7.52 4.66 0.60
C TRP A 150 -6.20 5.43 0.49
N LYS A 151 -6.24 6.72 0.09
CA LYS A 151 -5.05 7.56 0.06
C LYS A 151 -4.42 7.70 1.43
N ALA A 152 -5.23 8.02 2.44
CA ALA A 152 -4.77 8.14 3.81
C ALA A 152 -4.15 6.84 4.33
N LEU A 153 -4.69 5.69 3.93
CA LEU A 153 -4.12 4.39 4.31
C LEU A 153 -2.74 4.19 3.68
N VAL A 154 -2.59 4.48 2.38
CA VAL A 154 -1.29 4.41 1.70
C VAL A 154 -0.26 5.32 2.36
N ASP A 155 -0.64 6.55 2.73
CA ASP A 155 0.25 7.52 3.37
C ASP A 155 0.67 7.12 4.79
N LEU A 156 -0.25 6.58 5.57
CA LEU A 156 0.04 6.06 6.90
C LEU A 156 0.92 4.82 6.83
N GLU A 157 0.67 3.92 5.89
CA GLU A 157 1.50 2.74 5.64
C GLU A 157 2.93 3.14 5.20
N ALA A 158 3.05 4.18 4.37
CA ALA A 158 4.34 4.76 4.02
C ALA A 158 5.08 5.31 5.24
N SER A 159 4.37 6.05 6.09
CA SER A 159 4.93 6.58 7.33
C SER A 159 5.37 5.45 8.27
N ARG A 160 4.55 4.40 8.44
CA ARG A 160 4.86 3.20 9.23
C ARG A 160 6.10 2.49 8.71
N SER A 161 6.22 2.33 7.39
CA SER A 161 7.40 1.72 6.76
C SER A 161 8.68 2.54 7.01
N GLN A 162 8.60 3.87 6.93
CA GLN A 162 9.74 4.76 7.22
C GLN A 162 10.16 4.71 8.70
N LEU A 163 9.20 4.66 9.62
CA LEU A 163 9.47 4.52 11.05
C LEU A 163 10.13 3.17 11.38
N ALA A 164 9.69 2.09 10.72
CA ALA A 164 10.31 0.78 10.85
C ALA A 164 11.78 0.79 10.38
N LEU A 165 12.07 1.42 9.22
CA LEU A 165 13.44 1.60 8.75
C LEU A 165 14.29 2.40 9.74
N LYS A 166 13.77 3.48 10.31
CA LYS A 166 14.46 4.26 11.35
C LYS A 166 14.81 3.45 12.60
N LEU A 167 13.92 2.54 13.03
CA LEU A 167 14.24 1.64 14.15
C LEU A 167 15.42 0.72 13.82
N VAL A 168 15.46 0.20 12.61
CA VAL A 168 16.57 -0.64 12.13
C VAL A 168 17.86 0.19 12.08
N GLU A 169 17.84 1.42 11.54
CA GLU A 169 19.00 2.32 11.56
C GLU A 169 19.51 2.60 12.98
N ILE A 170 18.60 2.88 13.94
CA ILE A 170 18.99 3.13 15.34
C ILE A 170 19.59 1.86 15.98
N GLN A 171 19.06 0.67 15.67
CA GLN A 171 19.65 -0.59 16.14
C GLN A 171 21.06 -0.79 15.58
N HIS A 172 21.28 -0.46 14.31
CA HIS A 172 22.60 -0.50 13.70
C HIS A 172 23.59 0.46 14.39
N ASP A 173 23.17 1.69 14.69
CA ASP A 173 23.96 2.66 15.43
C ASP A 173 24.37 2.12 16.80
N ILE A 174 23.44 1.52 17.55
CA ILE A 174 23.71 0.92 18.88
C ILE A 174 24.74 -0.21 18.77
N ILE A 175 24.59 -1.12 17.80
CA ILE A 175 25.54 -2.22 17.56
C ILE A 175 26.93 -1.66 17.24
N THR A 176 27.00 -0.60 16.43
CA THR A 176 28.25 0.06 16.04
C THR A 176 28.94 0.70 17.24
N GLU A 177 28.20 1.41 18.09
CA GLU A 177 28.73 2.01 19.32
C GLU A 177 29.27 0.94 20.28
N LEU A 178 28.53 -0.15 20.49
CA LEU A 178 28.98 -1.27 21.32
C LEU A 178 30.27 -1.90 20.78
N ARG A 179 30.37 -2.08 19.46
CA ARG A 179 31.59 -2.58 18.80
C ARG A 179 32.78 -1.66 19.00
N ASN A 180 32.55 -0.35 19.02
CA ASN A 180 33.57 0.67 19.27
C ASN A 180 33.99 0.76 20.74
N GLY A 181 33.44 -0.10 21.61
CA GLY A 181 33.79 -0.19 23.03
C GLY A 181 32.94 0.68 23.94
N ALA A 182 31.87 1.30 23.43
CA ALA A 182 30.90 1.99 24.28
C ALA A 182 30.19 0.97 25.18
N THR A 183 29.91 1.36 26.43
CA THR A 183 29.08 0.55 27.34
C THR A 183 27.61 0.91 27.17
N ILE A 184 26.70 0.01 27.54
CA ILE A 184 25.24 0.26 27.52
C ILE A 184 24.85 1.50 28.33
N SER A 185 25.63 1.84 29.36
CA SER A 185 25.43 3.03 30.20
C SER A 185 25.98 4.34 29.61
N SER A 186 26.66 4.28 28.46
CA SER A 186 27.22 5.44 27.78
C SER A 186 26.12 6.39 27.32
N GLU A 187 26.44 7.69 27.29
CA GLU A 187 25.49 8.72 26.87
C GLU A 187 25.08 8.56 25.39
N ALA A 188 26.00 8.09 24.54
CA ALA A 188 25.74 7.78 23.14
C ALA A 188 24.65 6.71 23.00
N ILE A 189 24.79 5.58 23.70
CA ILE A 189 23.79 4.50 23.64
C ILE A 189 22.46 4.93 24.27
N LYS A 190 22.49 5.67 25.39
CA LYS A 190 21.26 6.22 26.00
C LYS A 190 20.49 7.13 25.03
N THR A 191 21.20 8.00 24.32
CA THR A 191 20.61 8.88 23.31
C THR A 191 19.91 8.07 22.21
N GLN A 192 20.55 7.00 21.74
CA GLN A 192 19.95 6.13 20.72
C GLN A 192 18.73 5.36 21.26
N ILE A 193 18.77 4.88 22.51
CA ILE A 193 17.62 4.23 23.16
C ILE A 193 16.44 5.21 23.27
N THR A 194 16.68 6.46 23.66
CA THR A 194 15.62 7.48 23.72
C THR A 194 14.99 7.71 22.35
N ARG A 195 15.81 7.88 21.31
CA ARG A 195 15.32 8.01 19.92
C ARG A 195 14.52 6.77 19.49
N ALA A 196 14.97 5.57 19.83
CA ALA A 196 14.25 4.33 19.53
C ALA A 196 12.86 4.31 20.19
N ASN A 197 12.76 4.77 21.44
CA ASN A 197 11.49 4.85 22.17
C ASN A 197 10.52 5.85 21.51
N GLU A 198 11.00 7.04 21.14
CA GLU A 198 10.18 8.05 20.44
C GLU A 198 9.64 7.51 19.10
N VAL A 199 10.49 6.83 18.32
CA VAL A 199 10.08 6.21 17.06
C VAL A 199 9.07 5.08 17.32
N LYS A 200 9.25 4.28 18.36
CA LYS A 200 8.33 3.18 18.73
C LYS A 200 6.96 3.70 19.18
N GLU A 201 6.92 4.78 19.97
CA GLU A 201 5.67 5.44 20.36
C GLU A 201 4.93 5.96 19.13
N THR A 202 5.66 6.63 18.23
CA THR A 202 5.08 7.12 16.96
C THR A 202 4.57 5.98 16.11
N LEU A 203 5.33 4.88 15.98
CA LEU A 203 4.93 3.68 15.23
C LEU A 203 3.64 3.07 15.80
N THR A 204 3.52 3.02 17.12
CA THR A 204 2.32 2.51 17.80
C THR A 204 1.10 3.38 17.48
N TYR A 205 1.24 4.70 17.63
CA TYR A 205 0.17 5.64 17.30
C TYR A 205 -0.23 5.62 15.82
N THR A 206 0.74 5.49 14.91
CA THR A 206 0.47 5.31 13.47
C THR A 206 -0.26 3.99 13.21
N GLY A 207 0.11 2.90 13.89
CA GLY A 207 -0.59 1.61 13.84
C GLY A 207 -2.07 1.75 14.20
N GLU A 208 -2.38 2.38 15.34
CA GLU A 208 -3.78 2.60 15.76
C GLU A 208 -4.60 3.44 14.77
N GLN A 209 -3.96 4.38 14.06
CA GLN A 209 -4.63 5.14 13.00
C GLN A 209 -4.93 4.28 11.77
N ILE A 210 -3.98 3.43 11.38
CA ILE A 210 -4.14 2.48 10.28
C ILE A 210 -5.28 1.51 10.58
N ASP A 211 -5.32 0.96 11.79
CA ASP A 211 -6.33 -0.04 12.18
C ASP A 211 -7.73 0.56 12.14
N ARG A 212 -7.93 1.75 12.73
CA ARG A 212 -9.20 2.49 12.63
C ARG A 212 -9.62 2.78 11.19
N LEU A 213 -8.64 3.09 10.33
CA LEU A 213 -8.92 3.40 8.94
C LEU A 213 -9.29 2.14 8.14
N ARG A 214 -8.64 1.01 8.41
CA ARG A 214 -9.01 -0.30 7.84
C ARG A 214 -10.40 -0.73 8.26
N GLU A 215 -10.75 -0.57 9.54
CA GLU A 215 -12.11 -0.83 10.04
C GLU A 215 -13.13 0.01 9.27
N SER A 216 -12.83 1.29 9.04
CA SER A 216 -13.70 2.19 8.27
C SER A 216 -13.84 1.83 6.79
N ILE A 217 -12.82 1.27 6.15
CA ILE A 217 -12.80 1.03 4.69
C ILE A 217 -13.26 -0.40 4.36
N ILE A 218 -12.89 -1.36 5.19
CA ILE A 218 -12.93 -2.81 4.90
C ILE A 218 -13.81 -3.56 5.92
N ASN A 219 -14.29 -2.90 6.98
CA ASN A 219 -14.98 -3.53 8.13
C ASN A 219 -14.13 -4.62 8.82
N LEU A 220 -12.82 -4.38 8.95
CA LEU A 220 -11.86 -5.22 9.67
C LEU A 220 -11.69 -4.82 11.13
#